data_AF-A0A2E8E091-F1
#
_entry.id   AF-A0A2E8E091-F1
#
_cell.length_a   1.000
_cell.length_b   1.000
_cell.length_c   1.000
_cell.angle_alpha   90.00
_cell.angle_beta   90.00
_cell.angle_gamma   90.00
#
_symmetry.space_group_name_H-M   'P 1'
#
loop_
_entity.id
_entity.type
_entity.pdbx_description
1 polymer ?
#
loop_
_entity_poly.entity_id
_entity_poly.type
_entity_poly.pdbx_seq_one_letter_code
_entity_poly.pdbx_strand_id
1 'polypeptide(L)' 'GQGHFQQDKHTVISRFERDYVDRMLRDTEGNVAEAARRAGMERPAFHRLMRGHRIDAAPYRVEPRP' A
#
# COMPACT_ATOMS: atom_id res chain seq x y z
N GLY A 1 31.05 -10.86 19.53
CA GLY A 1 30.21 -9.84 18.89
C GLY A 1 28.81 -10.40 18.78
N GLN A 2 27.86 -9.85 19.53
CA GLN A 2 26.47 -10.31 19.55
C GLN A 2 25.62 -9.20 18.93
N GLY A 3 25.08 -9.44 17.74
CA GLY A 3 24.33 -8.44 17.00
C GLY A 3 23.89 -8.93 15.62
N HIS A 4 23.12 -10.03 15.55
CA HIS A 4 22.60 -10.51 14.26
C HIS A 4 21.28 -11.27 14.38
N PHE A 5 20.22 -10.60 14.87
CA PHE A 5 18.85 -11.17 14.90
C PHE A 5 17.75 -10.15 14.59
N GLN A 6 18.08 -9.00 13.98
CA GLN A 6 17.09 -7.98 13.62
C GLN A 6 16.91 -7.80 12.10
N GLN A 7 17.64 -8.53 11.25
CA GLN A 7 17.63 -8.28 9.80
C GLN A 7 16.54 -9.04 9.01
N ASP A 8 15.93 -10.10 9.56
CA ASP A 8 14.96 -10.93 8.81
C ASP A 8 13.49 -10.54 8.99
N LYS A 9 13.14 -9.73 10.01
CA LYS A 9 11.72 -9.37 10.25
C LYS A 9 11.20 -8.27 9.32
N HIS A 10 12.09 -7.44 8.76
CA HIS A 10 11.68 -6.29 7.97
C HIS A 10 11.19 -6.67 6.57
N THR A 11 11.75 -7.74 5.98
CA THR A 11 11.40 -8.20 4.64
C THR A 11 9.99 -8.76 4.55
N VAL A 12 9.54 -9.47 5.58
CA VAL A 12 8.22 -10.09 5.61
C VAL A 12 7.13 -9.03 5.72
N ILE A 13 7.28 -8.08 6.65
CA ILE A 13 6.32 -6.98 6.86
C ILE A 13 6.20 -6.11 5.61
N SER A 14 7.33 -5.74 4.99
CA SER A 14 7.32 -4.88 3.80
C SER A 14 6.58 -5.49 2.61
N ARG A 15 6.64 -6.83 2.46
CA ARG A 15 5.92 -7.54 1.42
C ARG A 15 4.41 -7.55 1.67
N PHE A 16 3.99 -7.74 2.92
CA PHE A 16 2.57 -7.69 3.30
C PHE A 16 1.98 -6.30 3.10
N GLU A 17 2.69 -5.25 3.50
CA GLU A 17 2.22 -3.87 3.32
C GLU A 17 2.03 -3.53 1.83
N ARG A 18 2.99 -3.94 0.98
CA ARG A 18 2.89 -3.75 -0.47
C ARG A 18 1.71 -4.50 -1.09
N ASP A 19 1.54 -5.78 -0.74
CA ASP A 19 0.43 -6.60 -1.24
C ASP A 19 -0.93 -6.05 -0.80
N TYR A 20 -0.99 -5.58 0.45
CA TYR A 20 -2.18 -4.95 1.00
C TYR A 20 -2.56 -3.68 0.24
N VAL A 21 -1.61 -2.74 0.04
CA VAL A 21 -1.88 -1.51 -0.72
C VAL A 21 -2.29 -1.82 -2.17
N ASP A 22 -1.63 -2.77 -2.84
CA ASP A 22 -1.99 -3.21 -4.20
C ASP A 22 -3.42 -3.75 -4.26
N ARG A 23 -3.79 -4.63 -3.34
CA ARG A 23 -5.15 -5.18 -3.25
C ARG A 23 -6.20 -4.10 -3.06
N MET A 24 -5.95 -3.15 -2.16
CA MET A 24 -6.91 -2.07 -1.88
C MET A 24 -7.07 -1.14 -3.08
N LEU A 25 -5.97 -0.81 -3.78
CA LEU A 25 -6.06 0.02 -4.98
C LEU A 25 -6.78 -0.70 -6.13
N ARG A 26 -6.62 -2.02 -6.28
CA ARG A 26 -7.39 -2.80 -7.28
C ARG A 26 -8.87 -2.82 -6.97
N ASP A 27 -9.22 -3.10 -5.71
CA ASP A 27 -10.59 -3.25 -5.25
C ASP A 27 -11.38 -1.92 -5.26
N THR A 28 -10.67 -0.79 -5.25
CA THR A 28 -11.26 0.55 -5.32
C THR A 28 -10.96 1.28 -6.63
N GLU A 29 -10.44 0.58 -7.64
CA GLU A 29 -10.19 1.15 -8.97
C GLU A 29 -9.31 2.41 -8.90
N GLY A 30 -8.27 2.38 -8.07
CA GLY A 30 -7.34 3.48 -7.85
C GLY A 30 -7.91 4.66 -7.06
N ASN A 31 -9.10 4.52 -6.45
CA ASN A 31 -9.64 5.51 -5.52
C ASN A 31 -8.95 5.38 -4.16
N VAL A 32 -7.94 6.23 -3.95
CA VAL A 32 -7.12 6.27 -2.73
C VAL A 32 -7.96 6.64 -1.49
N ALA A 33 -9.00 7.46 -1.64
CA ALA A 33 -9.85 7.84 -0.51
C ALA A 33 -10.67 6.65 0.00
N GLU A 34 -11.24 5.89 -0.94
CA GLU A 34 -11.99 4.67 -0.63
C GLU A 34 -11.05 3.55 -0.14
N ALA A 35 -9.85 3.41 -0.74
CA ALA A 35 -8.85 2.44 -0.30
C ALA A 35 -8.45 2.67 1.15
N ALA A 36 -8.19 3.92 1.54
CA ALA A 36 -7.87 4.28 2.92
C ALA A 36 -9.04 3.98 3.88
N ARG A 37 -10.28 4.32 3.49
CA ARG A 37 -11.48 4.02 4.28
C ARG A 37 -11.67 2.52 4.50
N ARG A 38 -11.60 1.71 3.43
CA ARG A 38 -11.67 0.24 3.53
C ARG A 38 -10.51 -0.32 4.35
N ALA A 39 -9.37 0.36 4.34
CA ALA A 39 -8.21 -0.03 5.14
C ALA A 39 -8.35 0.33 6.63
N GLY A 40 -9.40 1.06 7.03
CA GLY A 40 -9.53 1.60 8.37
C GLY A 40 -8.47 2.64 8.70
N MET A 41 -7.90 3.28 7.68
CA MET A 41 -6.79 4.23 7.80
C MET A 41 -7.18 5.62 7.31
N GLU A 42 -6.51 6.62 7.88
CA GLU A 42 -6.53 7.98 7.37
C GLU A 42 -5.88 8.04 5.98
N ARG A 43 -6.46 8.81 5.06
CA ARG A 43 -5.91 9.06 3.71
C ARG A 43 -4.42 9.44 3.70
N PRO A 44 -3.91 10.37 4.56
CA PRO A 44 -2.49 10.70 4.59
C PRO A 44 -1.59 9.53 5.05
N ALA A 45 -2.09 8.64 5.93
CA ALA A 45 -1.35 7.45 6.34
C ALA A 45 -1.23 6.45 5.18
N PHE A 46 -2.33 6.23 4.45
CA PHE A 46 -2.33 5.39 3.25
C PHE A 46 -1.38 5.93 2.17
N HIS A 47 -1.35 7.25 1.95
CA HIS A 47 -0.39 7.88 1.05
C HIS A 47 1.07 7.68 1.47
N ARG A 48 1.37 7.68 2.78
CA ARG A 48 2.72 7.36 3.28
C ARG A 48 3.13 5.92 2.96
N LEU A 49 2.22 4.95 3.12
CA LEU A 49 2.46 3.56 2.72
C LEU A 49 2.75 3.45 1.22
N MET A 50 1.90 4.05 0.39
CA MET A 50 2.11 4.10 -1.07
C MET A 50 3.50 4.66 -1.42
N ARG A 51 3.89 5.80 -0.82
CA ARG A 51 5.20 6.42 -1.06
C ARG A 51 6.35 5.55 -0.56
N GLY A 52 6.20 4.90 0.59
CA GLY A 52 7.20 3.99 1.17
C GLY A 52 7.48 2.79 0.26
N HIS A 53 6.44 2.27 -0.41
CA HIS A 53 6.55 1.13 -1.34
C HIS A 53 6.63 1.53 -2.83
N ARG A 54 6.69 2.83 -3.14
CA ARG A 54 6.70 3.38 -4.51
C ARG A 54 5.54 2.87 -5.37
N ILE A 55 4.33 2.87 -4.81
CA ILE A 55 3.09 2.48 -5.49
C ILE A 55 2.35 3.72 -5.94
N ASP A 56 1.93 3.73 -7.20
CA ASP A 56 1.10 4.79 -7.79
C ASP A 56 -0.34 4.30 -7.96
N ALA A 57 -1.33 5.16 -7.73
CA ALA A 57 -2.74 4.77 -7.90
C ALA A 57 -3.19 4.77 -9.36
N ALA A 58 -2.49 5.50 -10.23
CA ALA A 58 -2.89 5.70 -11.63
C ALA A 58 -3.10 4.40 -12.43
N PRO A 59 -2.24 3.37 -12.33
CA PRO A 59 -2.42 2.11 -13.06
C PRO A 59 -3.67 1.31 -12.65
N TYR A 60 -4.22 1.60 -11.47
CA TYR A 60 -5.40 0.90 -10.94
C TYR A 60 -6.70 1.59 -11.31
N ARG A 61 -6.62 2.83 -11.83
CA ARG A 61 -7.79 3.55 -12.30
C ARG A 61 -8.25 2.92 -13.60
N VAL A 62 -9.42 2.30 -13.59
CA VAL A 62 -10.15 2.09 -14.83
C VAL A 62 -10.46 3.46 -15.40
N GLU A 63 -9.95 3.73 -16.59
CA GLU A 63 -10.27 4.96 -17.30
C GLU A 63 -11.80 5.08 -17.36
N PRO A 64 -12.36 6.25 -17.03
CA PRO A 64 -13.78 6.46 -17.25
C PRO A 64 -14.01 6.31 -18.75
N ARG A 65 -14.73 5.24 -19.13
CA ARG A 65 -15.17 5.06 -20.50
C ARG A 65 -15.99 6.32 -20.89
N PRO A 66 -15.70 6.95 -22.03
CA PRO A 66 -16.41 8.16 -22.47
C PRO A 66 -17.91 7.91 -22.63
#